data_AF-A0A1I0PKV8-F1
#
_entry.id   AF-A0A1I0PKV8-F1
#
_cell.length_a   1.000
_cell.length_b   1.000
_cell.length_c   1.000
_cell.angle_alpha   90.00
_cell.angle_beta   90.00
_cell.angle_gamma   90.00
#
_symmetry.space_group_name_H-M   'P 1'
#
loop_
_entity.id
_entity.type
_entity.pdbx_description
1 polymer ?
#
loop_
_entity_poly.entity_id
_entity_poly.type
_entity_poly.pdbx_seq_one_letter_code
_entity_poly.pdbx_strand_id
1 'polypeptide(L)'
;MIKCFKSTMILYFVFSFIGGVPICLKLGWDINFYVGVLVATIWIFTVAMLLEIFAQIKMRKIINIMMDDCNLEEYIRICDDLLFDQTNKKLVTLLMLNLSTGYLNAGNRERAKKTLNSIVGFGNGRAGAIYLAIYYNNLVAYYFMIKDIENVVDSMEEFRIALDNKKLSRIYKNKLLYSYSDSKVLLNMANNIYDGAEQVFNDALLRAKHMLSKVSAKYTLGIIYLHYNRSSEATKAFEFAIKNGGTSCYVSRAKEHLEKLNIEKLNIEKL
;
A
#
# COMPACT_ATOMS: atom_id res chain seq x y z
N MET A 1 16.78 -0.49 1.54
CA MET A 1 16.07 0.64 0.92
C MET A 1 17.00 1.62 0.22
N ILE A 2 18.27 1.80 0.64
CA ILE A 2 19.23 2.73 -0.02
C ILE A 2 19.23 2.60 -1.55
N LYS A 3 19.26 1.37 -2.07
CA LYS A 3 19.29 1.05 -3.51
C LYS A 3 18.06 1.55 -4.29
N CYS A 4 16.98 1.92 -3.62
CA CYS A 4 15.79 2.53 -4.24
C CYS A 4 16.09 3.98 -4.68
N PHE A 5 16.99 4.68 -3.98
CA PHE A 5 17.27 6.08 -4.21
C PHE A 5 18.72 6.25 -4.67
N LYS A 6 18.92 6.51 -5.97
CA LYS A 6 20.25 6.69 -6.57
C LYS A 6 21.09 7.73 -5.85
N SER A 7 20.48 8.86 -5.47
CA SER A 7 21.15 9.91 -4.67
C SER A 7 21.68 9.40 -3.33
N THR A 8 20.88 8.60 -2.60
CA THR A 8 21.28 8.03 -1.30
C THR A 8 22.39 6.99 -1.46
N MET A 9 22.36 6.22 -2.55
CA MET A 9 23.41 5.27 -2.88
C MET A 9 24.73 5.97 -3.24
N ILE A 10 24.69 7.07 -3.99
CA ILE A 10 25.88 7.88 -4.28
C ILE A 10 26.48 8.44 -2.99
N LEU A 11 25.64 9.03 -2.12
CA LEU A 11 26.08 9.53 -0.82
C LEU A 11 26.72 8.44 0.04
N TYR A 12 26.20 7.21 0.00
CA TYR A 12 26.80 6.06 0.70
C TYR A 12 28.23 5.82 0.26
N PHE A 13 28.49 5.75 -1.05
CA PHE A 13 29.85 5.53 -1.56
C PHE A 13 30.78 6.69 -1.22
N VAL A 14 30.30 7.94 -1.35
CA VAL A 14 31.09 9.14 -1.05
C VAL A 14 31.51 9.19 0.42
N PHE A 15 30.56 9.06 1.36
CA PHE A 15 30.88 9.10 2.80
C PHE A 15 31.68 7.89 3.28
N SER A 16 31.44 6.71 2.70
CA SER A 16 32.21 5.51 3.01
C SER A 16 33.67 5.67 2.57
N PHE A 17 33.90 6.25 1.40
CA PHE A 17 35.26 6.47 0.87
C PHE A 17 35.99 7.57 1.63
N ILE A 18 35.37 8.76 1.77
CA ILE A 18 35.97 9.94 2.40
C ILE A 18 36.30 9.68 3.87
N GLY A 19 35.50 8.91 4.60
CA GLY A 19 35.83 8.59 6.00
C GLY A 19 36.67 7.32 6.15
N GLY A 20 36.31 6.24 5.44
CA GLY A 20 36.93 4.93 5.63
C GLY A 20 38.41 4.90 5.21
N VAL A 21 38.76 5.52 4.08
CA VAL A 21 40.14 5.49 3.57
C VAL A 21 41.09 6.28 4.47
N PRO A 22 40.81 7.54 4.86
CA PRO A 22 41.70 8.28 5.76
C PRO A 22 41.83 7.64 7.14
N ILE A 23 40.75 7.10 7.70
CA ILE A 23 40.79 6.36 8.98
C ILE A 23 41.75 5.18 8.89
N CYS A 24 41.63 4.37 7.82
CA CYS A 24 42.46 3.20 7.62
C CYS A 24 43.94 3.58 7.45
N LEU A 25 44.24 4.61 6.64
CA LEU A 25 45.61 5.07 6.40
C LEU A 25 46.24 5.66 7.67
N LYS A 26 45.51 6.51 8.39
CA LYS A 26 46.04 7.22 9.57
C LYS A 26 46.30 6.26 10.73
N LEU A 27 45.30 5.46 11.12
CA LEU A 27 45.44 4.51 12.22
C LEU A 27 46.33 3.31 11.87
N GLY A 28 46.38 2.93 10.59
CA GLY A 28 47.27 1.89 10.11
C GLY A 28 48.74 2.29 10.20
N TRP A 29 49.05 3.58 10.01
CA TRP A 29 50.39 4.13 10.16
C TRP A 29 50.75 4.41 11.63
N ASP A 30 49.83 5.00 12.40
CA ASP A 30 50.13 5.49 13.76
C ASP A 30 50.07 4.40 14.84
N ILE A 31 49.23 3.37 14.67
CA ILE A 31 48.95 2.38 15.72
C ILE A 31 49.20 0.96 15.22
N ASN A 32 48.32 0.48 14.34
CA ASN A 32 48.34 -0.89 13.84
C ASN A 32 47.36 -1.00 12.66
N PHE A 33 47.82 -1.60 11.56
CA PHE A 33 47.01 -1.83 10.36
C PHE A 33 45.65 -2.48 10.66
N TYR A 34 45.62 -3.52 11.50
CA TYR A 34 44.39 -4.23 11.84
C TYR A 34 43.38 -3.36 12.60
N VAL A 35 43.87 -2.47 13.47
CA VAL A 35 43.02 -1.51 14.19
C VAL A 35 42.43 -0.49 13.20
N GLY A 36 43.23 0.02 12.26
CA GLY A 36 42.75 0.92 11.21
C GLY A 36 41.65 0.31 10.34
N VAL A 37 41.84 -0.94 9.90
CA VAL A 37 40.83 -1.68 9.12
C VAL A 37 39.54 -1.88 9.91
N LEU A 38 39.64 -2.24 11.20
CA LEU A 38 38.47 -2.43 12.07
C LEU A 38 37.66 -1.14 12.21
N VAL A 39 38.31 0.00 12.50
CA VAL A 39 37.61 1.28 12.67
C VAL A 39 37.02 1.77 11.34
N ALA A 40 37.72 1.60 10.21
CA ALA A 40 37.18 1.92 8.89
C ALA A 40 35.94 1.06 8.54
N THR A 41 35.96 -0.22 8.93
CA THR A 41 34.82 -1.12 8.76
C THR A 41 33.62 -0.65 9.57
N ILE A 42 33.82 -0.31 10.85
CA ILE A 42 32.78 0.26 11.71
C ILE A 42 32.20 1.53 11.08
N TRP A 43 33.05 2.43 10.59
CA TRP A 43 32.62 3.65 9.90
C TRP A 43 31.70 3.36 8.72
N ILE A 44 32.10 2.46 7.81
CA ILE A 44 31.29 2.08 6.64
C ILE A 44 29.94 1.52 7.06
N PHE A 45 29.90 0.66 8.09
CA PHE A 45 28.64 0.13 8.62
C PHE A 45 27.75 1.22 9.25
N THR A 46 28.33 2.16 9.99
CA THR A 46 27.58 3.30 10.56
C THR A 46 26.98 4.16 9.46
N VAL A 47 27.75 4.49 8.42
CA VAL A 47 27.25 5.24 7.25
C VAL A 47 26.14 4.48 6.54
N ALA A 48 26.30 3.18 6.32
CA ALA A 48 25.26 2.33 5.73
C ALA A 48 23.96 2.38 6.54
N MET A 49 24.05 2.26 7.87
CA MET A 49 22.89 2.27 8.76
C MET A 49 22.16 3.62 8.73
N LEU A 50 22.89 4.73 8.80
CA LEU A 50 22.30 6.08 8.77
C LEU A 50 21.57 6.36 7.45
N LEU A 51 22.19 5.99 6.32
CA LEU A 51 21.58 6.20 5.01
C LEU A 51 20.41 5.26 4.74
N GLU A 52 20.39 4.07 5.33
CA GLU A 52 19.24 3.17 5.29
C GLU A 52 18.06 3.76 6.07
N ILE A 53 18.29 4.35 7.24
CA ILE A 53 17.27 5.09 8.00
C ILE A 53 16.73 6.26 7.15
N PHE A 54 17.61 7.05 6.54
CA PHE A 54 17.21 8.16 5.67
C PHE A 54 16.35 7.68 4.48
N ALA A 55 16.76 6.60 3.82
CA ALA A 55 15.99 5.99 2.73
C ALA A 55 14.61 5.50 3.19
N GLN A 56 14.51 4.93 4.39
CA GLN A 56 13.23 4.51 4.99
C GLN A 56 12.32 5.70 5.32
N ILE A 57 12.89 6.80 5.84
CA ILE A 57 12.13 8.04 6.08
C ILE A 57 11.59 8.59 4.76
N LYS A 58 12.43 8.64 3.71
CA LYS A 58 12.00 9.09 2.38
C LYS A 58 10.87 8.21 1.82
N MET A 59 11.00 6.89 1.92
CA MET A 59 9.93 5.98 1.49
C MET A 59 8.64 6.16 2.29
N ARG A 60 8.73 6.39 3.61
CA ARG A 60 7.56 6.65 4.44
C ARG A 60 6.84 7.94 4.01
N LYS A 61 7.60 9.00 3.70
CA LYS A 61 7.01 10.24 3.16
C LYS A 61 6.25 9.97 1.86
N ILE A 62 6.82 9.18 0.95
CA ILE A 62 6.14 8.80 -0.30
C ILE A 62 4.84 8.04 0.00
N ILE A 63 4.87 7.05 0.91
CA ILE A 63 3.66 6.30 1.29
C ILE A 63 2.60 7.23 1.91
N ASN A 64 3.01 8.22 2.70
CA ASN A 64 2.08 9.17 3.32
C ASN A 64 1.34 10.05 2.29
N ILE A 65 1.94 10.36 1.14
CA ILE A 65 1.26 11.07 0.04
C ILE A 65 -0.01 10.31 -0.39
N MET A 66 0.08 8.98 -0.51
CA MET A 66 -1.09 8.14 -0.78
C MET A 66 -2.00 7.98 0.45
N MET A 67 -1.43 7.64 1.60
CA MET A 67 -2.19 7.15 2.75
C MET A 67 -2.85 8.27 3.56
N ASP A 68 -2.19 9.40 3.73
CA ASP A 68 -2.65 10.51 4.57
C ASP A 68 -3.14 11.70 3.74
N ASP A 69 -2.41 12.06 2.67
CA ASP A 69 -2.79 13.18 1.81
C ASP A 69 -3.81 12.78 0.73
N CYS A 70 -4.06 11.47 0.55
CA CYS A 70 -4.96 10.91 -0.46
C CYS A 70 -4.65 11.40 -1.90
N ASN A 71 -3.39 11.74 -2.19
CA ASN A 71 -2.93 12.21 -3.50
C ASN A 71 -2.30 11.05 -4.29
N LEU A 72 -3.15 10.26 -4.96
CA LEU A 72 -2.69 9.07 -5.67
C LEU A 72 -1.94 9.44 -6.95
N GLU A 73 -2.25 10.56 -7.58
CA GLU A 73 -1.59 11.00 -8.81
C GLU A 73 -0.10 11.28 -8.56
N GLU A 74 0.21 12.04 -7.51
CA GLU A 74 1.59 12.33 -7.14
C GLU A 74 2.33 11.06 -6.67
N TYR A 75 1.67 10.23 -5.86
CA TYR A 75 2.25 8.96 -5.42
C TYR A 75 2.60 8.04 -6.61
N ILE A 76 1.67 7.86 -7.55
CA ILE A 76 1.85 7.04 -8.76
C ILE A 76 3.02 7.60 -9.57
N ARG A 77 3.07 8.92 -9.81
CA ARG A 77 4.15 9.58 -10.54
C ARG A 77 5.51 9.29 -9.91
N ILE A 78 5.64 9.44 -8.59
CA ILE A 78 6.90 9.17 -7.88
C ILE A 78 7.27 7.68 -7.96
N CYS A 79 6.30 6.76 -7.85
CA CYS A 79 6.56 5.33 -8.00
C CYS A 79 7.02 4.95 -9.41
N ASP A 80 6.42 5.54 -10.44
CA ASP A 80 6.83 5.37 -11.84
C ASP A 80 8.26 5.90 -12.06
N ASP A 81 8.58 7.10 -11.57
CA ASP A 81 9.93 7.69 -11.65
C ASP A 81 10.97 6.78 -10.97
N LEU A 82 10.65 6.24 -9.79
CA LEU A 82 11.53 5.30 -9.07
C LEU A 82 11.70 3.96 -9.79
N LEU A 83 10.66 3.51 -10.50
CA LEU A 83 10.67 2.24 -11.22
C LEU A 83 11.52 2.33 -12.50
N PHE A 84 11.45 3.46 -13.21
CA PHE A 84 12.16 3.69 -14.47
C PHE A 84 13.68 3.45 -14.35
N ASP A 85 14.28 3.93 -13.26
CA ASP A 85 15.72 3.83 -13.02
C ASP A 85 16.18 2.51 -12.36
N GLN A 86 15.26 1.57 -12.11
CA GLN A 86 15.54 0.43 -11.24
C GLN A 86 15.81 -0.88 -12.00
N THR A 87 17.01 -1.43 -11.80
CA THR A 87 17.42 -2.73 -12.36
C THR A 87 17.34 -3.87 -11.35
N ASN A 88 17.24 -3.56 -10.05
CA ASN A 88 17.16 -4.59 -9.01
C ASN A 88 15.80 -5.27 -8.99
N LYS A 89 15.73 -6.54 -9.43
CA LYS A 89 14.48 -7.33 -9.52
C LYS A 89 13.61 -7.27 -8.25
N LYS A 90 14.19 -7.34 -7.04
CA LYS A 90 13.41 -7.28 -5.79
C LYS A 90 12.77 -5.92 -5.56
N LEU A 91 13.48 -4.84 -5.88
CA LEU A 91 12.95 -3.48 -5.78
C LEU A 91 11.94 -3.20 -6.87
N VAL A 92 12.17 -3.69 -8.09
CA VAL A 92 11.19 -3.65 -9.19
C VAL A 92 9.88 -4.30 -8.75
N THR A 93 9.91 -5.52 -8.21
CA THR A 93 8.70 -6.20 -7.70
C THR A 93 8.01 -5.38 -6.60
N LEU A 94 8.76 -4.86 -5.62
CA LEU A 94 8.19 -4.04 -4.55
C LEU A 94 7.52 -2.77 -5.10
N LEU A 95 8.19 -2.07 -6.01
CA LEU A 95 7.66 -0.85 -6.63
C LEU A 95 6.43 -1.15 -7.49
N MET A 96 6.42 -2.24 -8.25
CA MET A 96 5.24 -2.68 -9.02
C MET A 96 4.06 -3.03 -8.11
N LEU A 97 4.29 -3.69 -6.97
CA LEU A 97 3.23 -3.95 -5.99
C LEU A 97 2.65 -2.65 -5.42
N ASN A 98 3.53 -1.74 -5.01
CA ASN A 98 3.13 -0.42 -4.51
C ASN A 98 2.39 0.43 -5.55
N LEU A 99 2.84 0.37 -6.81
CA LEU A 99 2.26 1.09 -7.94
C LEU A 99 0.90 0.51 -8.31
N SER A 100 0.74 -0.82 -8.33
CA SER A 100 -0.58 -1.45 -8.53
C SER A 100 -1.56 -1.08 -7.42
N THR A 101 -1.14 -1.03 -6.15
CA THR A 101 -1.97 -0.49 -5.06
C THR A 101 -2.38 0.97 -5.33
N GLY A 102 -1.46 1.81 -5.82
CA GLY A 102 -1.77 3.19 -6.23
C GLY A 102 -2.84 3.24 -7.32
N TYR A 103 -2.65 2.47 -8.40
CA TYR A 103 -3.62 2.39 -9.50
C TYR A 103 -4.99 1.88 -9.06
N LEU A 104 -5.06 0.89 -8.16
CA LEU A 104 -6.31 0.37 -7.61
C LEU A 104 -7.07 1.45 -6.82
N ASN A 105 -6.36 2.19 -5.95
CA ASN A 105 -6.96 3.28 -5.17
C ASN A 105 -7.34 4.49 -6.02
N ALA A 106 -6.64 4.73 -7.14
CA ALA A 106 -7.03 5.71 -8.15
C ALA A 106 -8.16 5.23 -9.07
N GLY A 107 -8.52 3.94 -9.03
CA GLY A 107 -9.54 3.35 -9.89
C GLY A 107 -9.09 3.09 -11.34
N ASN A 108 -7.78 3.14 -11.61
CA ASN A 108 -7.21 2.89 -12.94
C ASN A 108 -7.05 1.38 -13.18
N ARG A 109 -8.11 0.77 -13.71
CA ARG A 109 -8.22 -0.69 -13.89
C ARG A 109 -7.18 -1.25 -14.84
N GLU A 110 -6.99 -0.61 -15.99
CA GLU A 110 -6.10 -1.08 -17.05
C GLU A 110 -4.64 -1.08 -16.59
N ARG A 111 -4.19 0.02 -15.99
CA ARG A 111 -2.82 0.12 -15.50
C ARG A 111 -2.59 -0.81 -14.31
N ALA A 112 -3.56 -0.94 -13.38
CA ALA A 112 -3.46 -1.91 -12.30
C ALA A 112 -3.25 -3.35 -12.82
N LYS A 113 -4.07 -3.78 -13.80
CA LYS A 113 -3.94 -5.11 -14.42
C LYS A 113 -2.58 -5.28 -15.09
N LYS A 114 -2.18 -4.30 -15.91
CA LYS A 114 -0.89 -4.34 -16.63
C LYS A 114 0.27 -4.46 -15.66
N THR A 115 0.28 -3.68 -14.58
CA THR A 115 1.33 -3.73 -13.55
C THR A 115 1.33 -5.09 -12.83
N LEU A 116 0.17 -5.62 -12.42
CA LEU A 116 0.09 -6.92 -11.77
C LEU A 116 0.59 -8.05 -12.67
N ASN A 117 0.17 -8.07 -13.93
CA ASN A 117 0.60 -9.08 -14.92
C ASN A 117 2.10 -9.01 -15.25
N SER A 118 2.75 -7.87 -15.00
CA SER A 118 4.19 -7.68 -15.26
C SER A 118 5.08 -8.24 -14.14
N ILE A 119 4.50 -8.65 -13.00
CA ILE A 119 5.26 -9.18 -11.86
C ILE A 119 5.63 -10.64 -12.12
N VAL A 120 6.91 -10.89 -12.42
CA VAL A 120 7.41 -12.24 -12.73
C VAL A 120 7.97 -12.89 -11.46
N GLY A 121 7.11 -13.65 -10.78
CA GLY A 121 7.47 -14.53 -9.67
C GLY A 121 7.88 -13.81 -8.38
N PHE A 122 8.01 -14.61 -7.31
CA PHE A 122 8.37 -14.12 -5.99
C PHE A 122 9.55 -14.93 -5.47
N GLY A 123 10.56 -14.27 -4.91
CA GLY A 123 11.73 -14.97 -4.37
C GLY A 123 11.35 -15.89 -3.20
N ASN A 124 12.07 -17.00 -3.01
CA ASN A 124 11.76 -17.98 -1.95
C ASN A 124 12.06 -17.52 -0.50
N GLY A 125 12.38 -16.25 -0.27
CA GLY A 125 12.76 -15.71 1.05
C GLY A 125 11.59 -15.01 1.77
N ARG A 126 11.86 -14.48 2.97
CA ARG A 126 10.87 -13.71 3.76
C ARG A 126 10.26 -12.55 2.97
N ALA A 127 11.09 -11.81 2.24
CA ALA A 127 10.64 -10.70 1.40
C ALA A 127 9.68 -11.16 0.30
N GLY A 128 9.96 -12.29 -0.36
CA GLY A 128 9.07 -12.79 -1.40
C GLY A 128 7.76 -13.37 -0.85
N ALA A 129 7.75 -13.96 0.35
CA ALA A 129 6.51 -14.33 1.02
C ALA A 129 5.62 -13.10 1.33
N ILE A 130 6.23 -11.98 1.73
CA ILE A 130 5.51 -10.70 1.90
C ILE A 130 4.96 -10.22 0.55
N TYR A 131 5.77 -10.24 -0.50
CA TYR A 131 5.38 -9.77 -1.83
C TYR A 131 4.25 -10.61 -2.43
N LEU A 132 4.28 -11.94 -2.26
CA LEU A 132 3.22 -12.85 -2.68
C LEU A 132 1.89 -12.53 -1.98
N ALA A 133 1.91 -12.30 -0.67
CA ALA A 133 0.70 -11.98 0.06
C ALA A 133 0.11 -10.61 -0.35
N ILE A 134 0.97 -9.60 -0.58
CA ILE A 134 0.53 -8.29 -1.10
C ILE A 134 -0.03 -8.41 -2.52
N TYR A 135 0.61 -9.24 -3.36
CA TYR A 135 0.16 -9.48 -4.73
C TYR A 135 -1.27 -10.02 -4.77
N TYR A 136 -1.57 -11.09 -4.01
CA TYR A 136 -2.92 -11.64 -3.98
C TYR A 136 -3.93 -10.70 -3.33
N ASN A 137 -3.54 -9.93 -2.30
CA ASN A 137 -4.39 -8.87 -1.77
C ASN A 137 -4.76 -7.82 -2.84
N ASN A 138 -3.80 -7.43 -3.68
CA ASN A 138 -4.05 -6.50 -4.79
C ASN A 138 -4.90 -7.14 -5.90
N LEU A 139 -4.74 -8.44 -6.18
CA LEU A 139 -5.61 -9.17 -7.12
C LEU A 139 -7.06 -9.22 -6.62
N VAL A 140 -7.28 -9.52 -5.34
CA VAL A 140 -8.62 -9.50 -4.74
C VAL A 140 -9.27 -8.13 -4.94
N ALA A 141 -8.56 -7.04 -4.62
CA ALA A 141 -9.06 -5.69 -4.83
C ALA A 141 -9.32 -5.36 -6.32
N TYR A 142 -8.45 -5.85 -7.22
CA TYR A 142 -8.63 -5.72 -8.66
C TYR A 142 -9.92 -6.41 -9.15
N TYR A 143 -10.14 -7.67 -8.75
CA TYR A 143 -11.30 -8.43 -9.20
C TYR A 143 -12.62 -7.88 -8.63
N PHE A 144 -12.62 -7.40 -7.38
CA PHE A 144 -13.75 -6.63 -6.85
C PHE A 144 -14.05 -5.38 -7.70
N MET A 145 -13.02 -4.66 -8.13
CA MET A 145 -13.17 -3.45 -8.92
C MET A 145 -13.76 -3.71 -10.31
N ILE A 146 -13.51 -4.87 -10.91
CA ILE A 146 -14.12 -5.28 -12.18
C ILE A 146 -15.37 -6.15 -12.01
N LYS A 147 -15.82 -6.38 -10.77
CA LYS A 147 -17.00 -7.19 -10.40
C LYS A 147 -16.92 -8.65 -10.87
N ASP A 148 -15.71 -9.20 -10.92
CA ASP A 148 -15.45 -10.58 -11.30
C ASP A 148 -15.37 -11.45 -10.03
N ILE A 149 -16.53 -11.91 -9.56
CA ILE A 149 -16.66 -12.57 -8.25
C ILE A 149 -15.98 -13.94 -8.23
N GLU A 150 -15.97 -14.67 -9.35
CA GLU A 150 -15.28 -15.96 -9.45
C GLU A 150 -13.78 -15.79 -9.18
N ASN A 151 -13.14 -14.85 -9.87
CA ASN A 151 -11.72 -14.57 -9.66
C ASN A 151 -11.42 -13.90 -8.30
N VAL A 152 -12.40 -13.25 -7.65
CA VAL A 152 -12.26 -12.82 -6.24
C VAL A 152 -12.08 -14.04 -5.34
N VAL A 153 -12.92 -15.06 -5.48
CA VAL A 153 -12.87 -16.28 -4.64
C VAL A 153 -11.53 -16.99 -4.81
N ASP A 154 -11.10 -17.21 -6.04
CA ASP A 154 -9.82 -17.86 -6.34
C ASP A 154 -8.64 -17.07 -5.76
N SER A 155 -8.64 -15.75 -5.96
CA SER A 155 -7.58 -14.88 -5.45
C SER A 155 -7.59 -14.78 -3.92
N MET A 156 -8.76 -14.89 -3.29
CA MET A 156 -8.87 -14.92 -1.83
C MET A 156 -8.30 -16.21 -1.25
N GLU A 157 -8.51 -17.35 -1.89
CA GLU A 157 -7.93 -18.62 -1.45
C GLU A 157 -6.40 -18.59 -1.58
N GLU A 158 -5.88 -18.09 -2.70
CA GLU A 158 -4.45 -17.86 -2.88
C GLU A 158 -3.87 -16.88 -1.85
N PHE A 159 -4.62 -15.81 -1.51
CA PHE A 159 -4.23 -14.89 -0.46
C PHE A 159 -4.18 -15.59 0.91
N ARG A 160 -5.15 -16.45 1.22
CA ARG A 160 -5.17 -17.25 2.46
C ARG A 160 -3.95 -18.17 2.54
N ILE A 161 -3.64 -18.89 1.47
CA ILE A 161 -2.44 -19.74 1.38
C ILE A 161 -1.16 -18.91 1.61
N ALA A 162 -1.07 -17.72 1.00
CA ALA A 162 0.06 -16.82 1.20
C ALA A 162 0.19 -16.33 2.66
N LEU A 163 -0.92 -16.10 3.36
CA LEU A 163 -0.95 -15.74 4.79
C LEU A 163 -0.47 -16.88 5.71
N ASP A 164 -0.61 -18.13 5.29
CA ASP A 164 -0.15 -19.31 6.01
C ASP A 164 1.30 -19.69 5.69
N ASN A 165 1.96 -18.95 4.82
CA ASN A 165 3.37 -19.15 4.51
C ASN A 165 4.26 -18.96 5.75
N LYS A 166 4.99 -20.01 6.15
CA LYS A 166 5.87 -20.02 7.34
C LYS A 166 6.98 -18.95 7.30
N LYS A 167 7.32 -18.42 6.12
CA LYS A 167 8.32 -17.36 5.96
C LYS A 167 7.73 -15.95 6.14
N LEU A 168 6.40 -15.81 6.19
CA LEU A 168 5.72 -14.57 6.48
C LEU A 168 5.82 -14.27 7.98
N SER A 169 6.41 -13.12 8.34
CA SER A 169 6.52 -12.75 9.75
C SER A 169 5.14 -12.48 10.36
N ARG A 170 5.00 -12.75 11.66
CA ARG A 170 3.77 -12.47 12.43
C ARG A 170 3.28 -11.03 12.30
N ILE A 171 4.19 -10.05 12.26
CA ILE A 171 3.85 -8.62 12.13
C ILE A 171 3.14 -8.36 10.80
N TYR A 172 3.67 -8.88 9.69
CA TYR A 172 3.05 -8.73 8.37
C TYR A 172 1.76 -9.55 8.23
N LYS A 173 1.73 -10.79 8.77
CA LYS A 173 0.51 -11.61 8.81
C LYS A 173 -0.63 -10.86 9.50
N ASN A 174 -0.40 -10.34 10.69
CA ASN A 174 -1.42 -9.60 11.44
C ASN A 174 -1.94 -8.37 10.69
N LYS A 175 -1.06 -7.65 9.98
CA LYS A 175 -1.47 -6.50 9.16
C LYS A 175 -2.39 -6.92 8.01
N LEU A 176 -2.03 -8.00 7.31
CA LEU A 176 -2.77 -8.46 6.13
C LEU A 176 -4.04 -9.26 6.49
N LEU A 177 -4.11 -9.85 7.69
CA LEU A 177 -5.33 -10.52 8.17
C LEU A 177 -6.53 -9.56 8.26
N TYR A 178 -6.30 -8.28 8.58
CA TYR A 178 -7.38 -7.29 8.52
C TYR A 178 -7.89 -7.10 7.09
N SER A 179 -7.00 -6.93 6.11
CA SER A 179 -7.40 -6.81 4.70
C SER A 179 -8.11 -8.05 4.18
N TYR A 180 -7.69 -9.25 4.61
CA TYR A 180 -8.38 -10.50 4.29
C TYR A 180 -9.78 -10.55 4.90
N SER A 181 -9.92 -10.16 6.17
CA SER A 181 -11.22 -10.10 6.87
C SER A 181 -12.17 -9.12 6.19
N ASP A 182 -11.68 -7.92 5.85
CA ASP A 182 -12.46 -6.89 5.16
C ASP A 182 -12.92 -7.41 3.78
N SER A 183 -12.03 -8.08 3.04
CA SER A 183 -12.34 -8.68 1.74
C SER A 183 -13.39 -9.78 1.83
N LYS A 184 -13.38 -10.59 2.90
CA LYS A 184 -14.41 -11.61 3.16
C LYS A 184 -15.78 -10.98 3.37
N VAL A 185 -15.86 -9.88 4.11
CA VAL A 185 -17.11 -9.15 4.29
C VAL A 185 -17.58 -8.52 2.99
N LEU A 186 -16.68 -7.93 2.19
CA LEU A 186 -17.02 -7.41 0.87
C LEU A 186 -17.55 -8.50 -0.08
N LEU A 187 -17.00 -9.72 -0.01
CA LEU A 187 -17.50 -10.86 -0.78
C LEU A 187 -18.91 -11.26 -0.33
N ASN A 188 -19.16 -11.31 0.98
CA ASN A 188 -20.50 -11.55 1.51
C ASN A 188 -21.49 -10.47 1.04
N MET A 189 -21.11 -9.19 1.12
CA MET A 189 -21.93 -8.08 0.63
C MET A 189 -22.23 -8.18 -0.87
N ALA A 190 -21.26 -8.64 -1.68
CA ALA A 190 -21.47 -8.90 -3.11
C ALA A 190 -22.50 -10.01 -3.37
N ASN A 191 -22.62 -10.96 -2.43
CA ASN A 191 -23.64 -12.00 -2.41
C ASN A 191 -24.91 -11.59 -1.64
N ASN A 192 -25.10 -10.29 -1.38
CA ASN A 192 -26.23 -9.72 -0.66
C ASN A 192 -26.37 -10.20 0.81
N ILE A 193 -25.25 -10.59 1.43
CA ILE A 193 -25.18 -10.97 2.85
C ILE A 193 -24.47 -9.84 3.60
N TYR A 194 -25.24 -9.06 4.37
CA TYR A 194 -24.74 -7.87 5.09
C TYR A 194 -24.54 -8.09 6.60
N ASP A 195 -24.80 -9.30 7.09
CA ASP A 195 -24.71 -9.63 8.52
C ASP A 195 -23.33 -9.30 9.10
N GLY A 196 -23.32 -8.44 10.12
CA GLY A 196 -22.10 -7.98 10.80
C GLY A 196 -21.22 -7.02 10.00
N ALA A 197 -21.57 -6.66 8.75
CA ALA A 197 -20.76 -5.80 7.91
C ALA A 197 -20.56 -4.40 8.51
N GLU A 198 -21.63 -3.81 9.07
CA GLU A 198 -21.56 -2.50 9.73
C GLU A 198 -20.56 -2.52 10.90
N GLN A 199 -20.57 -3.56 11.73
CA GLN A 199 -19.65 -3.69 12.87
C GLN A 199 -18.19 -3.78 12.39
N VAL A 200 -17.92 -4.62 11.39
CA VAL A 200 -16.56 -4.80 10.86
C VAL A 200 -15.98 -3.49 10.32
N PHE A 201 -16.77 -2.72 9.55
CA PHE A 201 -16.28 -1.46 8.99
C PHE A 201 -16.25 -0.29 9.98
N ASN A 202 -17.11 -0.30 11.01
CA ASN A 202 -16.94 0.61 12.15
C ASN A 202 -15.65 0.32 12.91
N ASP A 203 -15.34 -0.95 13.18
CA ASP A 203 -14.08 -1.31 13.82
C ASP A 203 -12.86 -0.99 12.92
N ALA A 204 -12.98 -1.20 11.61
CA ALA A 204 -11.95 -0.81 10.65
C ALA A 204 -11.68 0.70 10.69
N LEU A 205 -12.74 1.51 10.79
CA LEU A 205 -12.63 2.96 10.94
C LEU A 205 -11.95 3.37 12.25
N LEU A 206 -12.26 2.71 13.38
CA LEU A 206 -11.62 2.98 14.67
C LEU A 206 -10.13 2.63 14.66
N ARG A 207 -9.74 1.55 13.97
CA ARG A 207 -8.34 1.12 13.82
C ARG A 207 -7.56 1.92 12.78
N ALA A 208 -8.24 2.62 11.87
CA ALA A 208 -7.62 3.31 10.75
C ALA A 208 -6.73 4.47 11.22
N LYS A 209 -5.43 4.30 11.04
CA LYS A 209 -4.43 5.35 11.32
C LYS A 209 -4.38 6.41 10.24
N HIS A 210 -4.60 5.99 9.00
CA HIS A 210 -4.40 6.80 7.79
C HIS A 210 -5.72 7.28 7.20
N MET A 211 -5.71 8.45 6.56
CA MET A 211 -6.91 9.07 6.00
C MET A 211 -7.56 8.21 4.90
N LEU A 212 -6.77 7.66 3.98
CA LEU A 212 -7.27 6.81 2.90
C LEU A 212 -8.01 5.58 3.43
N SER A 213 -7.52 4.98 4.52
CA SER A 213 -8.21 3.86 5.19
C SER A 213 -9.55 4.30 5.80
N LYS A 214 -9.61 5.51 6.40
CA LYS A 214 -10.87 6.08 6.92
C LYS A 214 -11.86 6.37 5.80
N VAL A 215 -11.38 6.92 4.68
CA VAL A 215 -12.18 7.21 3.48
C VAL A 215 -12.77 5.93 2.91
N SER A 216 -11.95 4.90 2.73
CA SER A 216 -12.39 3.58 2.26
C SER A 216 -13.46 2.97 3.18
N ALA A 217 -13.22 2.95 4.50
CA ALA A 217 -14.19 2.44 5.47
C ALA A 217 -15.50 3.25 5.47
N LYS A 218 -15.44 4.58 5.41
CA LYS A 218 -16.63 5.45 5.34
C LYS A 218 -17.40 5.25 4.05
N TYR A 219 -16.72 5.13 2.91
CA TYR A 219 -17.38 4.80 1.65
C TYR A 219 -18.15 3.48 1.77
N THR A 220 -17.52 2.42 2.31
CA THR A 220 -18.18 1.12 2.47
C THR A 220 -19.34 1.17 3.45
N LEU A 221 -19.22 1.89 4.57
CA LEU A 221 -20.35 2.14 5.48
C LEU A 221 -21.50 2.85 4.77
N GLY A 222 -21.22 3.78 3.86
CA GLY A 222 -22.25 4.41 3.02
C GLY A 222 -23.04 3.39 2.21
N ILE A 223 -22.36 2.41 1.58
CA ILE A 223 -23.01 1.31 0.86
C ILE A 223 -23.88 0.47 1.79
N ILE A 224 -23.38 0.15 2.99
CA ILE A 224 -24.12 -0.63 3.98
C ILE A 224 -25.37 0.13 4.46
N TYR A 225 -25.27 1.43 4.71
CA TYR A 225 -26.40 2.26 5.10
C TYR A 225 -27.46 2.36 4.01
N LEU A 226 -27.06 2.43 2.73
CA LEU A 226 -28.01 2.36 1.61
C LEU A 226 -28.79 1.05 1.61
N HIS A 227 -28.11 -0.08 1.82
CA HIS A 227 -28.78 -1.40 1.88
C HIS A 227 -29.86 -1.46 2.96
N TYR A 228 -29.63 -0.80 4.11
CA TYR A 228 -30.58 -0.72 5.21
C TYR A 228 -31.56 0.48 5.13
N ASN A 229 -31.67 1.14 3.98
CA ASN A 229 -32.53 2.33 3.77
C ASN A 229 -32.23 3.50 4.73
N ARG A 230 -30.99 3.60 5.22
CA ARG A 230 -30.50 4.68 6.12
C ARG A 230 -29.87 5.81 5.30
N SER A 231 -30.68 6.45 4.45
CA SER A 231 -30.19 7.40 3.44
C SER A 231 -29.50 8.64 4.02
N SER A 232 -29.88 9.07 5.22
CA SER A 232 -29.23 10.21 5.91
C SER A 232 -27.80 9.88 6.32
N GLU A 233 -27.59 8.71 6.94
CA GLU A 233 -26.26 8.23 7.32
C GLU A 233 -25.40 7.88 6.10
N ALA A 234 -26.00 7.29 5.07
CA ALA A 234 -25.32 7.05 3.80
C ALA A 234 -24.79 8.35 3.19
N THR A 235 -25.63 9.40 3.15
CA THR A 235 -25.26 10.72 2.63
C THR A 235 -24.04 11.27 3.38
N LYS A 236 -24.08 11.30 4.72
CA LYS A 236 -22.95 11.78 5.55
C LYS A 236 -21.67 10.97 5.32
N ALA A 237 -21.78 9.67 5.12
CA ALA A 237 -20.65 8.79 4.88
C ALA A 237 -19.99 9.06 3.51
N PHE A 238 -20.80 9.27 2.46
CA PHE A 238 -20.29 9.62 1.13
C PHE A 238 -19.72 11.04 1.08
N GLU A 239 -20.36 12.03 1.72
CA GLU A 239 -19.82 13.39 1.85
C GLU A 239 -18.45 13.39 2.53
N PHE A 240 -18.25 12.57 3.57
CA PHE A 240 -16.95 12.39 4.19
C PHE A 240 -15.91 11.87 3.19
N ALA A 241 -16.26 10.83 2.42
CA ALA A 241 -15.36 10.25 1.43
C ALA A 241 -14.99 11.27 0.34
N ILE A 242 -15.95 12.09 -0.12
CA ILE A 242 -15.71 13.15 -1.10
C ILE A 242 -14.78 14.23 -0.53
N LYS A 243 -15.04 14.70 0.69
CA LYS A 243 -14.28 15.78 1.32
C LYS A 243 -12.83 15.41 1.62
N ASN A 244 -12.56 14.16 1.97
CA ASN A 244 -11.24 13.72 2.46
C ASN A 244 -10.53 12.73 1.53
N GLY A 245 -11.18 12.30 0.45
CA GLY A 245 -10.68 11.24 -0.42
C GLY A 245 -9.68 11.68 -1.48
N GLY A 246 -9.38 12.97 -1.59
CA GLY A 246 -8.39 13.50 -2.54
C GLY A 246 -8.66 13.05 -3.98
N THR A 247 -7.69 12.36 -4.59
CA THR A 247 -7.80 11.84 -5.97
C THR A 247 -8.18 10.35 -6.01
N SER A 248 -8.76 9.81 -4.93
CA SER A 248 -9.17 8.39 -4.86
C SER A 248 -10.44 8.08 -5.62
N CYS A 249 -10.58 6.83 -6.07
CA CYS A 249 -11.78 6.34 -6.73
C CYS A 249 -13.00 6.33 -5.80
N TYR A 250 -12.80 6.39 -4.49
CA TYR A 250 -13.88 6.53 -3.52
C TYR A 250 -14.62 7.87 -3.68
N VAL A 251 -13.93 8.93 -4.11
CA VAL A 251 -14.55 10.24 -4.34
C VAL A 251 -15.53 10.18 -5.51
N SER A 252 -15.11 9.66 -6.66
CA SER A 252 -15.98 9.57 -7.84
C SER A 252 -17.17 8.65 -7.57
N ARG A 253 -16.94 7.48 -6.97
CA ARG A 253 -18.02 6.54 -6.62
C ARG A 253 -18.99 7.12 -5.59
N ALA A 254 -18.50 7.83 -4.58
CA ALA A 254 -19.35 8.48 -3.59
C ALA A 254 -20.25 9.55 -4.23
N LYS A 255 -19.72 10.33 -5.18
CA LYS A 255 -20.53 11.30 -5.96
C LYS A 255 -21.63 10.61 -6.76
N GLU A 256 -21.31 9.53 -7.47
CA GLU A 256 -22.30 8.74 -8.22
C GLU A 256 -23.44 8.22 -7.32
N HIS A 257 -23.14 7.80 -6.09
CA HIS A 257 -24.17 7.37 -5.14
C HIS A 257 -25.02 8.53 -4.61
N LEU A 258 -24.43 9.69 -4.31
CA LEU A 258 -25.18 10.87 -3.89
C LEU A 258 -26.11 11.42 -4.98
N GLU A 259 -25.65 11.40 -6.23
CA GLU A 259 -26.48 11.82 -7.38
C GLU A 259 -27.74 10.95 -7.49
N LYS A 260 -27.60 9.62 -7.36
CA LYS A 260 -28.74 8.69 -7.37
C LYS A 260 -29.72 8.96 -6.23
N LEU A 261 -29.22 9.16 -5.00
CA LEU A 261 -30.06 9.49 -3.85
C LEU A 261 -30.86 10.79 -4.04
N ASN A 262 -30.25 11.80 -4.67
CA ASN A 262 -30.92 13.07 -4.91
C ASN A 262 -32.02 12.94 -5.98
N ILE A 263 -31.79 12.14 -7.02
CA ILE A 263 -32.80 11.83 -8.05
C ILE A 263 -33.99 11.09 -7.42
N GLU A 264 -33.73 10.10 -6.55
CA GLU A 264 -34.79 9.36 -5.86
C GLU A 264 -35.66 10.29 -4.98
N LYS A 265 -35.04 11.20 -4.23
CA LYS A 265 -35.77 12.21 -3.43
C LYS A 265 -36.65 13.11 -4.30
N LEU A 266 -36.11 13.63 -5.41
CA LEU A 266 -36.85 14.49 -6.34
C LEU A 266 -38.04 13.76 -7.00
N ASN A 267 -37.94 12.45 -7.20
CA ASN A 267 -39.05 11.66 -7.75
C ASN A 267 -40.15 11.39 -6.71
N ILE A 268 -39.78 11.24 -5.43
CA ILE A 268 -40.74 11.09 -4.32
C ILE A 268 -41.50 12.41 -4.09
N GLU A 269 -40.83 13.57 -4.18
CA GLU A 269 -41.48 14.88 -4.01
C GLU A 269 -42.43 15.28 -5.14
N LYS A 270 -42.40 14.56 -6.28
CA LYS A 270 -43.29 14.80 -7.44
C LYS A 270 -44.52 13.88 -7.48
N LEU A 271 -44.62 12.92 -6.57
CA LEU A 271 -45.75 11.99 -6.41
C LEU A 271 -46.67 12.47 -5.29
#